data_AF-A0AAU7UBH3-F1
#
_entry.id   AF-A0AAU7UBH3-F1
#
_cell.length_a   1.000
_cell.length_b   1.000
_cell.length_c   1.000
_cell.angle_alpha   90.00
_cell.angle_beta   90.00
_cell.angle_gamma   90.00
#
_symmetry.space_group_name_H-M   'P 1'
#
loop_
_entity.id
_entity.type
_entity.pdbx_description
1 polymer ?
#
loop_
_entity_poly.entity_id
_entity_poly.type
_entity_poly.pdbx_seq_one_letter_code
_entity_poly.pdbx_strand_id
1 'polypeptide(L)'
;MESTPPPERGVRGFELNAHLTFARPLSRPDALEALRGWQLPPELYGSDDQIRAAFLSGELDRATVLALLRGGLEGGLLRAAELGRRGFLRSVTGTTEWVPWRRNVVVPRGELERVTLEDGLQYLVE
;
A
#
# COMPACT_ATOMS: atom_id res chain seq x y z
N MET A 1 22.77 11.25 -10.01
CA MET A 1 21.93 10.04 -10.14
C MET A 1 22.24 9.17 -8.95
N GLU A 2 21.45 9.29 -7.89
CA GLU A 2 21.60 8.46 -6.71
C GLU A 2 20.89 7.14 -7.00
N SER A 3 21.67 6.08 -7.24
CA SER A 3 21.16 4.73 -7.41
C SER A 3 20.67 4.24 -6.05
N THR A 4 19.37 3.99 -5.92
CA THR A 4 18.80 3.28 -4.77
C THR A 4 19.59 1.98 -4.58
N PRO A 5 20.16 1.71 -3.40
CA PRO A 5 20.92 0.49 -3.18
C PRO A 5 20.01 -0.73 -3.43
N PRO A 6 20.54 -1.80 -4.05
CA PRO A 6 19.76 -3.01 -4.25
C PRO A 6 19.32 -3.56 -2.88
N PRO A 7 18.10 -4.10 -2.77
CA PRO A 7 17.55 -4.57 -1.50
C PRO A 7 18.49 -5.61 -0.87
N GLU A 8 18.81 -5.42 0.41
CA GLU A 8 19.68 -6.31 1.16
C GLU A 8 19.08 -7.72 1.24
N ARG A 9 19.89 -8.70 0.86
CA ARG A 9 19.51 -10.12 0.75
C ARG A 9 19.62 -10.80 2.13
N GLY A 10 18.65 -11.64 2.48
CA GLY A 10 18.64 -12.34 3.77
C GLY A 10 18.14 -11.49 4.95
N VAL A 11 17.48 -10.37 4.69
CA VAL A 11 17.04 -9.42 5.71
C VAL A 11 15.57 -9.64 6.08
N ARG A 12 15.31 -9.51 7.39
CA ARG A 12 13.97 -9.43 7.98
C ARG A 12 13.65 -7.97 8.23
N GLY A 13 12.41 -7.57 7.99
CA GLY A 13 12.00 -6.21 8.24
C GLY A 13 10.48 -6.07 8.21
N PHE A 14 10.05 -4.82 8.27
CA PHE A 14 8.68 -4.41 8.06
C PHE A 14 8.69 -3.30 7.03
N GLU A 15 7.77 -3.34 6.08
CA GLU A 15 7.56 -2.24 5.14
C GLU A 15 6.06 -2.02 4.95
N LEU A 16 5.68 -0.87 4.39
CA LEU A 16 4.30 -0.63 4.02
C LEU A 16 3.86 -1.72 3.05
N ASN A 17 2.67 -2.24 3.30
CA ASN A 17 1.94 -3.14 2.43
C ASN A 17 0.55 -2.51 2.33
N ALA A 18 0.19 -2.00 1.15
CA ALA A 18 -1.06 -1.28 0.93
C ALA A 18 -1.80 -1.84 -0.28
N HIS A 19 -3.02 -2.30 -0.07
CA HIS A 19 -3.94 -2.73 -1.09
C HIS A 19 -5.07 -1.71 -1.19
N LEU A 20 -5.14 -1.03 -2.33
CA LEU A 20 -6.05 0.08 -2.58
C LEU A 20 -7.13 -0.39 -3.54
N THR A 21 -8.40 -0.26 -3.13
CA THR A 21 -9.55 -0.61 -3.97
C THR A 21 -10.13 0.67 -4.58
N PHE A 22 -10.13 0.78 -5.90
CA PHE A 22 -10.71 1.93 -6.60
C PHE A 22 -12.24 1.93 -6.50
N ALA A 23 -12.84 3.12 -6.40
CA ALA A 23 -14.29 3.26 -6.33
C ALA A 23 -15.01 2.88 -7.63
N ARG A 24 -14.31 3.02 -8.75
CA ARG A 24 -14.73 2.58 -10.08
C ARG A 24 -13.52 1.97 -10.79
N PRO A 25 -13.71 1.03 -11.73
CA PRO A 25 -12.62 0.56 -12.58
C PRO A 25 -11.97 1.71 -13.33
N LEU A 26 -10.65 1.68 -13.44
CA LEU A 26 -9.83 2.67 -14.15
C LEU A 26 -9.12 2.02 -15.33
N SER A 27 -8.75 2.81 -16.33
CA SER A 27 -7.73 2.38 -17.30
C SER A 27 -6.37 2.26 -16.60
N ARG A 28 -5.45 1.46 -17.14
CA ARG A 28 -4.08 1.34 -16.65
C ARG A 28 -3.38 2.72 -16.59
N PRO A 29 -3.43 3.58 -17.62
CA PRO A 29 -2.86 4.93 -17.53
C PRO A 29 -3.43 5.76 -16.38
N ASP A 30 -4.76 5.76 -16.21
CA ASP A 30 -5.41 6.54 -15.15
C ASP A 30 -5.08 5.99 -13.76
N ALA A 31 -5.00 4.66 -13.60
CA ALA A 31 -4.59 4.04 -12.36
C ALA A 31 -3.15 4.41 -11.99
N LEU A 32 -2.22 4.44 -12.97
CA LEU A 32 -0.84 4.85 -12.73
C LEU A 32 -0.74 6.33 -12.34
N GLU A 33 -1.51 7.20 -13.01
CA GLU A 33 -1.56 8.63 -12.66
C GLU A 33 -2.12 8.84 -11.24
N ALA A 34 -3.21 8.16 -10.92
CA ALA A 34 -3.86 8.21 -9.61
C ALA A 34 -2.92 7.76 -8.47
N LEU A 35 -1.99 6.85 -8.75
CA LEU A 35 -1.04 6.32 -7.77
C LEU A 35 0.30 7.05 -7.75
N ARG A 36 0.53 8.03 -8.63
CA ARG A 36 1.82 8.75 -8.75
C ARG A 36 2.31 9.32 -7.42
N GLY A 37 1.40 9.85 -6.60
CA GLY A 37 1.72 10.44 -5.29
C GLY A 37 2.31 9.45 -4.28
N TRP A 38 2.07 8.14 -4.44
CA TRP A 38 2.62 7.10 -3.57
C TRP A 38 4.11 6.87 -3.80
N GLN A 39 4.66 7.20 -4.98
CA GLN A 39 6.08 7.02 -5.30
C GLN A 39 6.60 5.59 -5.06
N LEU A 40 5.70 4.61 -5.05
CA LEU A 40 5.98 3.18 -4.93
C LEU A 40 5.55 2.49 -6.22
N PRO A 41 6.25 1.44 -6.67
CA PRO A 41 5.87 0.70 -7.86
C PRO A 41 4.54 -0.03 -7.63
N PRO A 42 3.50 0.24 -8.44
CA PRO A 42 2.21 -0.43 -8.29
C PRO A 42 2.18 -1.77 -9.01
N GLU A 43 1.66 -2.79 -8.32
CA GLU A 43 1.10 -3.97 -8.95
C GLU A 43 -0.41 -3.74 -9.15
N LEU A 44 -0.87 -3.78 -10.40
CA LEU A 44 -2.26 -3.47 -10.74
C LEU A 44 -3.06 -4.75 -10.95
N TYR A 45 -4.29 -4.79 -10.41
CA TYR A 45 -5.20 -5.93 -10.56
C TYR A 45 -6.39 -5.59 -11.45
N GLY A 46 -6.56 -6.38 -12.51
CA GLY A 46 -7.60 -6.23 -13.53
C GLY A 46 -7.03 -6.36 -14.94
N SER A 47 -7.87 -6.14 -15.95
CA SER A 47 -7.42 -5.92 -17.32
C SER A 47 -7.01 -4.47 -17.53
N ASP A 48 -6.24 -4.18 -18.58
CA ASP A 48 -5.68 -2.84 -18.83
C ASP A 48 -6.73 -1.72 -18.95
N ASP A 49 -7.98 -2.04 -19.26
CA ASP A 49 -9.12 -1.12 -19.32
C ASP A 49 -10.02 -1.14 -18.07
N GLN A 50 -9.81 -2.11 -17.17
CA GLN A 50 -10.63 -2.32 -15.98
C GLN A 50 -9.79 -2.68 -14.74
N ILE A 51 -8.83 -1.85 -14.40
CA ILE A 51 -8.06 -1.95 -13.16
C ILE A 51 -8.98 -1.61 -11.98
N ARG A 52 -9.10 -2.52 -11.02
CA ARG A 52 -10.02 -2.40 -9.86
C ARG A 52 -9.30 -2.15 -8.55
N ALA A 53 -8.05 -2.58 -8.47
CA ALA A 53 -7.24 -2.42 -7.29
C ALA A 53 -5.77 -2.29 -7.65
N ALA A 54 -4.99 -1.81 -6.69
CA ALA A 54 -3.55 -1.76 -6.79
C ALA A 54 -2.91 -2.18 -5.46
N PHE A 55 -1.82 -2.91 -5.56
CA PHE A 55 -0.94 -3.23 -4.46
C PHE A 55 0.33 -2.38 -4.53
N LEU A 56 0.73 -1.85 -3.39
CA LEU A 56 1.93 -1.05 -3.20
C LEU A 56 2.71 -1.62 -2.02
N SER A 57 4.03 -1.69 -2.15
CA SER A 57 4.91 -2.03 -1.03
C SER A 57 6.19 -1.22 -1.05
N GLY A 58 6.72 -0.92 0.14
CA GLY A 58 7.97 -0.18 0.33
C GLY A 58 7.93 0.75 1.54
N GLU A 59 8.87 1.69 1.62
CA GLU A 59 8.93 2.64 2.73
C GLU A 59 8.21 3.95 2.38
N LEU A 60 7.27 4.35 3.24
CA LEU A 60 6.64 5.66 3.26
C LEU A 60 6.40 6.06 4.71
N ASP A 61 6.60 7.34 5.02
CA ASP A 61 6.28 7.85 6.34
C ASP A 61 4.76 7.91 6.57
N ARG A 62 4.36 7.85 7.84
CA ARG A 62 2.95 7.84 8.22
C ARG A 62 2.19 9.07 7.74
N ALA A 63 2.79 10.26 7.78
CA ALA A 63 2.08 11.49 7.42
C ALA A 63 1.73 11.48 5.92
N THR A 64 2.66 11.04 5.07
CA THR A 64 2.44 10.85 3.64
C THR A 64 1.35 9.82 3.37
N VAL A 65 1.38 8.66 4.03
CA VAL A 65 0.34 7.63 3.88
C VAL A 65 -1.04 8.17 4.25
N LEU A 66 -1.16 8.88 5.37
CA LEU A 66 -2.44 9.46 5.81
C LEU A 66 -2.97 10.52 4.85
N ALA A 67 -2.08 11.38 4.31
CA ALA A 67 -2.47 12.40 3.34
C ALA A 67 -3.00 11.77 2.04
N LEU A 68 -2.30 10.74 1.52
CA LEU A 68 -2.70 10.03 0.31
C LEU A 68 -3.99 9.25 0.49
N LEU A 69 -4.17 8.56 1.62
CA LEU A 69 -5.43 7.88 1.96
C LEU A 69 -6.58 8.86 2.05
N ARG A 70 -6.39 9.99 2.74
CA ARG A 70 -7.40 11.03 2.88
C ARG A 70 -7.82 11.55 1.51
N GLY A 71 -6.86 11.97 0.68
CA GLY A 71 -7.13 12.45 -0.67
C GLY A 71 -7.84 11.42 -1.54
N GLY A 72 -7.43 10.15 -1.47
CA GLY A 72 -8.03 9.07 -2.23
C GLY A 72 -9.46 8.73 -1.81
N LEU A 73 -9.71 8.62 -0.50
CA LEU A 73 -11.02 8.23 0.04
C LEU A 73 -12.03 9.38 0.00
N GLU A 74 -11.65 10.57 0.45
CA GLU A 74 -12.55 11.74 0.45
C GLU A 74 -12.78 12.27 -0.97
N GLY A 75 -11.77 12.17 -1.85
CA GLY A 75 -11.88 12.52 -3.26
C GLY A 75 -12.66 11.51 -4.11
N GLY A 76 -13.11 10.39 -3.52
CA GLY A 76 -13.91 9.37 -4.19
C GLY A 76 -13.14 8.50 -5.20
N LEU A 77 -11.81 8.59 -5.24
CA LEU A 77 -10.96 7.72 -6.05
C LEU A 77 -10.93 6.30 -5.48
N LEU A 78 -10.82 6.18 -4.16
CA LEU A 78 -10.76 4.91 -3.43
C LEU A 78 -12.11 4.61 -2.78
N ARG A 79 -12.54 3.36 -2.87
CA ARG A 79 -13.65 2.83 -2.08
C ARG A 79 -13.19 2.34 -0.72
N ALA A 80 -12.03 1.72 -0.66
CA ALA A 80 -11.48 1.13 0.55
C ALA A 80 -9.96 1.01 0.41
N ALA A 81 -9.28 0.88 1.55
CA ALA A 81 -7.87 0.57 1.60
C ALA A 81 -7.57 -0.42 2.72
N GLU A 82 -6.74 -1.42 2.42
CA GLU A 82 -6.17 -2.31 3.43
C GLU A 82 -4.69 -2.03 3.49
N LEU A 83 -4.16 -1.64 4.65
CA LEU A 83 -2.74 -1.30 4.73
C LEU A 83 -2.12 -1.52 6.09
N GLY A 84 -0.79 -1.60 6.14
CA GLY A 84 -0.05 -1.66 7.39
C GLY A 84 1.43 -1.88 7.14
N ARG A 85 2.25 -1.84 8.19
CA ARG A 85 3.63 -2.28 8.11
C ARG A 85 3.67 -3.80 8.26
N ARG A 86 3.91 -4.53 7.16
CA ARG A 86 3.89 -6.00 7.14
C ARG A 86 5.30 -6.54 7.29
N GLY A 87 5.44 -7.52 8.18
CA GLY A 87 6.69 -8.23 8.34
C GLY A 87 7.03 -9.04 7.09
N PHE A 88 8.30 -9.06 6.71
CA PHE A 88 8.78 -9.86 5.58
C PHE A 88 10.10 -10.57 5.87
N LEU A 89 10.35 -11.62 5.11
CA LEU A 89 11.61 -12.33 5.00
C LEU A 89 12.07 -12.26 3.54
N ARG A 90 13.13 -11.49 3.25
CA ARG A 90 13.71 -11.45 1.90
C ARG A 90 14.78 -12.53 1.80
N SER A 91 14.51 -13.56 1.01
CA SER A 91 15.48 -14.61 0.69
C SER A 91 16.70 -14.03 -0.02
N VAL A 92 17.79 -14.80 -0.02
CA VAL A 92 19.02 -14.44 -0.74
C VAL A 92 18.85 -14.41 -2.26
N THR A 93 17.79 -15.04 -2.78
CA THR A 93 17.40 -15.06 -4.19
C THR A 93 16.44 -13.93 -4.57
N GLY A 94 16.07 -13.05 -3.63
CA GLY A 94 15.20 -11.89 -3.87
C GLY A 94 13.70 -12.17 -3.78
N THR A 95 13.30 -13.40 -3.44
CA THR A 95 11.90 -13.71 -3.12
C THR A 95 11.55 -13.12 -1.75
N THR A 96 10.49 -12.34 -1.69
CA THR A 96 9.92 -11.80 -0.45
C THR A 96 8.82 -12.74 0.05
N GLU A 97 9.02 -13.32 1.23
CA GLU A 97 7.97 -14.04 1.95
C GLU A 97 7.33 -13.11 2.98
N TRP A 98 6.02 -12.95 2.89
CA TRP A 98 5.28 -12.08 3.79
C TRP A 98 4.81 -12.84 5.02
N VAL A 99 5.12 -12.31 6.20
CA VAL A 99 4.66 -12.84 7.48
C VAL A 99 3.15 -12.56 7.63
N PRO A 100 2.37 -13.43 8.29
CA PRO A 100 0.99 -13.14 8.62
C PRO A 100 0.85 -11.87 9.45
N TRP A 101 -0.28 -11.16 9.26
CA TRP A 101 -0.64 -10.05 10.13
C TRP A 101 -0.85 -10.55 11.56
N ARG A 102 -0.39 -9.78 12.54
CA ARG A 102 -0.62 -10.08 13.96
C ARG A 102 -2.09 -9.87 14.32
N ARG A 103 -2.70 -8.80 13.79
CA ARG A 103 -4.07 -8.41 14.07
C ARG A 103 -4.60 -7.44 13.01
N ASN A 104 -5.91 -7.46 12.81
CA ASN A 104 -6.63 -6.50 11.96
C ASN A 104 -7.35 -5.44 12.83
N VAL A 105 -7.39 -4.22 12.32
CA VAL A 105 -8.06 -3.06 12.93
C VAL A 105 -8.96 -2.43 11.88
N VAL A 106 -10.26 -2.43 12.11
CA VAL A 106 -11.22 -1.72 11.25
C VAL A 106 -11.20 -0.25 11.63
N VAL A 107 -11.05 0.61 10.63
CA VAL A 107 -10.98 2.06 10.76
C VAL A 107 -12.04 2.69 9.85
N PRO A 108 -13.03 3.40 10.40
CA PRO A 108 -13.97 4.16 9.58
C PRO A 108 -13.23 5.21 8.72
N ARG A 109 -13.70 5.47 7.50
CA ARG A 109 -13.09 6.50 6.61
C ARG A 109 -12.84 7.86 7.27
N GLY A 110 -13.68 8.27 8.21
CA GLY A 110 -13.56 9.56 8.91
C GLY A 110 -12.53 9.60 10.04
N GLU A 111 -11.91 8.47 10.38
CA GLU A 111 -11.05 8.31 11.57
C GLU A 111 -9.63 7.85 11.20
N LEU A 112 -9.09 8.35 10.08
CA LEU A 112 -7.77 7.92 9.57
C LEU A 112 -6.63 8.15 10.57
N GLU A 113 -6.76 9.06 11.53
CA GLU A 113 -5.79 9.27 12.60
C GLU A 113 -5.52 8.01 13.44
N ARG A 114 -6.47 7.06 13.47
CA ARG A 114 -6.32 5.76 14.14
C ARG A 114 -5.34 4.82 13.43
N VAL A 115 -4.98 5.10 12.18
CA VAL A 115 -3.93 4.37 11.46
C VAL A 115 -2.57 4.84 11.98
N THR A 116 -2.01 4.08 12.93
CA THR A 116 -0.70 4.38 13.53
C THR A 116 0.47 3.78 12.75
N LEU A 117 0.19 2.84 11.84
CA LEU A 117 1.19 2.02 11.12
C LEU A 117 2.11 1.22 12.06
N GLU A 118 1.60 0.78 13.22
CA GLU A 118 2.30 -0.20 14.05
C GLU A 118 2.61 -1.49 13.29
N ASP A 119 3.83 -2.01 13.48
CA ASP A 119 4.33 -3.21 12.83
C ASP A 119 3.43 -4.43 13.10
N GLY A 120 3.08 -5.13 12.02
CA GLY A 120 2.25 -6.33 12.05
C GLY A 120 0.76 -6.07 12.23
N LEU A 121 0.28 -4.82 12.29
CA LEU A 121 -1.14 -4.50 12.25
C LEU A 121 -1.61 -4.21 10.82
N GLN A 122 -2.71 -4.85 10.42
CA GLN A 122 -3.44 -4.51 9.20
C GLN A 122 -4.60 -3.58 9.54
N TYR A 123 -4.69 -2.45 8.88
CA TYR A 123 -5.80 -1.50 8.97
C TYR A 123 -6.72 -1.70 7.77
N LEU A 124 -7.99 -1.96 8.05
CA LEU A 124 -9.06 -2.10 7.06
C LEU A 124 -9.86 -0.79 7.09
N VAL A 125 -9.66 0.05 6.08
CA VAL A 125 -10.26 1.39 5.99
C VAL A 125 -11.43 1.34 5.01
N GLU A 126 -12.65 1.50 5.52
CA GLU A 126 -13.89 1.37 4.75
C GLU A 126 -15.03 2.29 5.20
#